data_AF-A0A160NUY4-F1
#
_entry.id   AF-A0A160NUY4-F1
#
_cell.length_a   1.000
_cell.length_b   1.000
_cell.length_c   1.000
_cell.angle_alpha   90.00
_cell.angle_beta   90.00
_cell.angle_gamma   90.00
#
_symmetry.space_group_name_H-M   'P 1'
#
loop_
_entity.id
_entity.type
_entity.pdbx_description
1 polymer ?
#
loop_
_entity_poly.entity_id
_entity_poly.type
_entity_poly.pdbx_seq_one_letter_code
_entity_poly.pdbx_strand_id
1 'polypeptide(L)'
;MMLSPGVVVAELGSSAVLLNTGSPAAAYVSPTALGWLQGQPPAPEHHDQHAHCLTQWRSAGLVSSGHASTAPTGPSGSGALEAQAAGLTTLPGHPVLVVAMSDACGFCGQLTADLAANASCLARLNASVLLVDPTGTRLLGRSLYTPAYPGLTRLGQDAARQGTPTAVLLSPGRPPEVRTGFAEVSHALIALSGADPHATVVEAPTSCSVNVAAAPVDAVLTARVGGTRLGIAVRGPEARRIAEEATGAVPEDGYTPVTLTLERPETLHLLFRGGELLARARTPEALRQVLDSVLAGYARYATAERGEIPLLCGAAVREGGDAVLFPRGWMSDLVKHARQLDRAGWRLRPEPYTLLRTAPDTATLHLPGPDGTGRPGPAVTAVLTQAPETGPAPTRPRLLASIVNWIARPATTDAVHTLAAALRPVPVLAGTWQEAVTHLKRSDQADA
;
A
#
# COMPACT_ATOMS: atom_id res chain seq x y z
N MET A 1 1.29 -29.48 -10.16
CA MET A 1 1.51 -28.08 -9.77
C MET A 1 1.01 -27.92 -8.35
N MET A 2 1.73 -27.21 -7.47
CA MET A 2 1.28 -26.96 -6.09
C MET A 2 1.14 -25.45 -5.88
N LEU A 3 0.14 -25.03 -5.11
CA LEU A 3 0.04 -23.62 -4.68
C LEU A 3 1.19 -23.31 -3.72
N SER A 4 1.72 -22.10 -3.77
CA SER A 4 2.70 -21.67 -2.76
C SER A 4 2.02 -21.50 -1.39
N PRO A 5 2.76 -21.62 -0.27
CA PRO A 5 2.22 -21.31 1.05
C PRO A 5 1.59 -19.92 1.11
N GLY A 6 0.41 -19.81 1.72
CA GLY A 6 -0.33 -18.55 1.81
C GLY A 6 -1.07 -18.16 0.52
N VAL A 7 -1.08 -18.99 -0.53
CA VAL A 7 -1.89 -18.72 -1.73
C VAL A 7 -3.22 -19.44 -1.63
N VAL A 8 -4.30 -18.68 -1.82
CA VAL A 8 -5.67 -19.20 -1.85
C VAL A 8 -6.25 -19.15 -3.27
N VAL A 9 -7.11 -20.12 -3.60
CA VAL A 9 -7.94 -20.12 -4.80
C VAL A 9 -9.36 -19.74 -4.37
N ALA A 10 -9.84 -18.55 -4.74
CA ALA A 10 -11.21 -18.16 -4.47
C ALA A 10 -12.06 -18.19 -5.74
N GLU A 11 -13.10 -19.03 -5.73
CA GLU A 11 -13.98 -19.22 -6.89
C GLU A 11 -15.00 -18.08 -7.06
N LEU A 12 -15.21 -17.70 -8.31
CA LEU A 12 -16.07 -16.61 -8.76
C LEU A 12 -17.17 -17.12 -9.71
N GLY A 13 -17.62 -18.37 -9.50
CA GLY A 13 -18.48 -19.11 -10.43
C GLY A 13 -17.65 -20.02 -11.32
N SER A 14 -17.60 -19.78 -12.63
CA SER A 14 -16.84 -20.61 -13.58
C SER A 14 -15.34 -20.32 -13.64
N SER A 15 -14.85 -19.38 -12.82
CA SER A 15 -13.47 -18.89 -12.83
C SER A 15 -13.01 -18.64 -11.39
N ALA A 16 -11.75 -18.27 -11.18
CA ALA A 16 -11.22 -18.03 -9.86
C ALA A 16 -10.21 -16.88 -9.82
N VAL A 17 -9.80 -16.51 -8.62
CA VAL A 17 -8.61 -15.70 -8.36
C VAL A 17 -7.63 -16.49 -7.50
N LEU A 18 -6.37 -16.55 -7.95
CA LEU A 18 -5.24 -16.91 -7.10
C LEU A 18 -4.84 -15.64 -6.34
N LEU A 19 -4.77 -15.72 -5.03
CA LEU A 19 -4.39 -14.57 -4.21
C LEU A 19 -3.43 -15.01 -3.13
N ASN A 20 -2.24 -14.40 -3.08
CA ASN A 20 -1.32 -14.56 -1.97
C ASN A 20 -1.80 -13.70 -0.80
N THR A 21 -2.07 -14.31 0.34
CA THR A 21 -2.62 -13.63 1.52
C THR A 21 -1.58 -12.82 2.29
N GLY A 22 -0.29 -13.07 2.07
CA GLY A 22 0.81 -12.34 2.70
C GLY A 22 1.46 -11.28 1.82
N SER A 23 1.22 -11.29 0.50
CA SER A 23 1.88 -10.38 -0.45
C SER A 23 0.91 -9.83 -1.49
N PRO A 24 1.23 -8.70 -2.16
CA PRO A 24 0.38 -8.09 -3.17
C PRO A 24 0.46 -8.82 -4.53
N ALA A 25 0.40 -10.16 -4.51
CA ALA A 25 0.39 -11.00 -5.70
C ALA A 25 -0.99 -11.65 -5.88
N ALA A 26 -1.58 -11.48 -7.07
CA ALA A 26 -2.81 -12.14 -7.45
C ALA A 26 -2.87 -12.41 -8.95
N ALA A 27 -3.66 -13.39 -9.36
CA ALA A 27 -3.92 -13.71 -10.76
C ALA A 27 -5.37 -14.12 -10.98
N TYR A 28 -5.98 -13.58 -12.03
CA TYR A 28 -7.24 -14.11 -12.55
C TYR A 28 -7.00 -15.47 -13.21
N VAL A 29 -7.89 -16.42 -12.92
CA VAL A 29 -7.86 -17.78 -13.44
C VAL A 29 -9.11 -18.01 -14.28
N SER A 30 -8.94 -18.15 -15.59
CA SER A 30 -10.04 -18.51 -16.51
C SER A 30 -10.58 -19.91 -16.21
N PRO A 31 -11.78 -20.28 -16.72
CA PRO A 31 -12.31 -21.64 -16.55
C PRO A 31 -11.32 -22.74 -16.99
N THR A 32 -10.65 -22.54 -18.13
CA THR A 32 -9.62 -23.45 -18.64
C THR A 32 -8.45 -23.56 -17.68
N ALA A 33 -7.96 -22.43 -17.16
CA ALA A 33 -6.83 -22.41 -16.24
C ALA A 33 -7.17 -22.97 -14.85
N LEU A 34 -8.45 -22.90 -14.45
CA LEU A 34 -8.95 -23.53 -13.23
C LEU A 34 -8.92 -25.06 -13.37
N GLY A 35 -9.29 -25.59 -14.54
CA GLY A 35 -9.11 -27.01 -14.85
C GLY A 35 -7.66 -27.47 -14.70
N TRP A 36 -6.68 -26.67 -15.17
CA TRP A 36 -5.25 -26.97 -14.99
C TRP A 36 -4.83 -27.01 -13.52
N LEU A 37 -5.34 -26.09 -12.70
CA LEU A 37 -5.11 -26.08 -11.24
C LEU A 37 -5.72 -27.31 -10.56
N GLN A 38 -6.84 -27.82 -11.07
CA GLN A 38 -7.50 -29.04 -10.60
C GLN A 38 -6.88 -30.33 -11.15
N GLY A 39 -5.78 -30.24 -11.90
CA GLY A 39 -5.04 -31.39 -12.42
C GLY A 39 -5.50 -31.89 -13.78
N GLN A 40 -6.38 -31.18 -14.49
CA GLN A 40 -6.73 -31.51 -15.86
C GLN A 40 -5.58 -31.13 -16.81
N PRO A 41 -5.14 -32.05 -17.71
CA PRO A 41 -4.09 -31.73 -18.66
C PRO A 41 -4.57 -30.63 -19.64
N PRO A 42 -3.69 -29.70 -20.04
CA PRO A 42 -4.04 -28.73 -21.08
C PRO A 42 -4.29 -29.46 -22.40
N ALA A 43 -5.28 -29.01 -23.17
CA ALA A 43 -5.45 -29.45 -24.55
C ALA A 43 -4.24 -28.99 -25.40
N PRO A 44 -3.90 -29.68 -26.51
CA PRO A 44 -2.73 -29.37 -27.33
C PRO A 44 -2.63 -27.90 -27.75
N GLU A 45 -3.76 -27.30 -28.15
CA GLU A 45 -3.88 -25.90 -28.56
C GLU A 45 -3.61 -24.88 -27.43
N HIS A 46 -3.62 -25.32 -26.17
CA HIS A 46 -3.38 -24.46 -25.00
C HIS A 46 -2.03 -24.72 -24.32
N HIS A 47 -1.17 -25.59 -24.86
CA HIS A 47 0.12 -25.93 -24.24
C HIS A 47 1.01 -24.70 -24.00
N ASP A 48 1.14 -23.83 -25.00
CA ASP A 48 1.97 -22.62 -24.91
C ASP A 48 1.40 -21.62 -23.89
N GLN A 49 0.08 -21.43 -23.89
CA GLN A 49 -0.61 -20.57 -22.93
C GLN A 49 -0.44 -21.10 -21.51
N HIS A 50 -0.60 -22.40 -21.30
CA HIS A 50 -0.40 -23.05 -20.01
C HIS A 50 1.04 -22.87 -19.51
N ALA A 51 2.05 -23.10 -20.36
CA ALA A 51 3.45 -22.88 -20.01
C ALA A 51 3.76 -21.41 -19.64
N HIS A 52 3.18 -20.47 -20.40
CA HIS A 52 3.32 -19.05 -20.13
C HIS A 52 2.67 -18.66 -18.78
N CYS A 53 1.43 -19.07 -18.53
CA CYS A 53 0.73 -18.83 -17.27
C CYS A 53 1.50 -19.40 -16.07
N LEU A 54 2.00 -20.63 -16.16
CA LEU A 54 2.82 -21.24 -15.10
C LEU A 54 4.08 -20.44 -14.82
N THR A 55 4.74 -19.91 -15.85
CA THR A 55 5.95 -19.10 -15.70
C THR A 55 5.63 -17.81 -14.94
N GLN A 56 4.55 -17.12 -15.32
CA GLN A 56 4.11 -15.88 -14.66
C GLN A 56 3.62 -16.13 -13.23
N TRP A 57 2.90 -17.21 -12.99
CA TRP A 57 2.44 -17.55 -11.65
C TRP A 57 3.59 -17.93 -10.72
N ARG A 58 4.63 -18.60 -11.24
CA ARG A 58 5.84 -18.87 -10.45
C ARG A 58 6.62 -17.60 -10.15
N SER A 59 6.80 -16.72 -11.12
CA SER A 59 7.51 -15.45 -10.88
C SER A 59 6.77 -14.55 -9.90
N ALA A 60 5.43 -14.60 -9.89
CA ALA A 60 4.60 -13.93 -8.90
C ALA A 60 4.48 -14.68 -7.55
N GLY A 61 5.15 -15.82 -7.40
CA GLY A 61 5.12 -16.62 -6.17
C GLY A 61 3.77 -17.29 -5.86
N LEU A 62 2.88 -17.42 -6.84
CA LEU A 62 1.53 -17.99 -6.68
C LEU A 62 1.53 -19.52 -6.72
N VAL A 63 2.45 -20.12 -7.47
CA VAL A 63 2.58 -21.58 -7.59
C VAL A 63 4.03 -22.02 -7.47
N SER A 64 4.24 -23.24 -6.99
CA SER A 64 5.54 -23.89 -6.83
C SER A 64 5.67 -25.15 -7.71
N SER A 65 6.89 -25.47 -8.11
CA SER A 65 7.23 -26.77 -8.70
C SER A 65 7.03 -27.82 -7.61
N GLY A 66 6.01 -28.66 -7.76
CA GLY A 66 5.80 -29.80 -6.87
C GLY A 66 6.92 -30.80 -7.08
N HIS A 67 8.00 -30.65 -6.32
CA HIS A 67 9.02 -31.60 -5.85
C HIS A 67 10.18 -30.74 -5.35
N ALA A 68 10.63 -30.98 -4.12
CA ALA A 68 11.86 -30.42 -3.58
C ALA A 68 13.02 -30.81 -4.52
N SER A 69 13.34 -29.90 -5.44
CA SER A 69 14.54 -30.00 -6.25
C SER A 69 15.42 -28.83 -5.86
N THR A 70 16.35 -29.12 -4.95
CA THR A 70 17.61 -28.42 -4.79
C THR A 70 18.38 -28.53 -6.11
N ALA A 71 17.99 -27.76 -7.11
CA ALA A 71 18.81 -27.45 -8.27
C ALA A 71 19.34 -26.04 -8.08
N PRO A 72 20.63 -25.78 -8.37
CA PRO A 72 21.27 -24.52 -8.04
C PRO A 72 20.54 -23.41 -8.80
N THR A 73 19.84 -22.55 -8.05
CA THR A 73 19.50 -21.21 -8.52
C THR A 73 20.80 -20.60 -9.00
N GLY A 74 20.92 -20.37 -10.32
CA GLY A 74 21.91 -19.42 -10.83
C GLY A 74 21.81 -18.15 -9.98
N PRO A 75 22.94 -17.46 -9.69
CA PRO A 75 22.98 -16.44 -8.67
C PRO A 75 21.85 -15.45 -8.94
N SER A 76 20.85 -15.46 -8.06
CA SER A 76 19.88 -14.38 -7.99
C SER A 76 20.68 -13.10 -7.84
N GLY A 77 20.24 -12.00 -8.48
CA GLY A 77 20.96 -10.72 -8.36
C GLY A 77 21.32 -10.40 -6.91
N SER A 78 20.44 -10.74 -5.96
CA SER A 78 20.66 -10.61 -4.50
C SER A 78 21.94 -11.31 -4.03
N GLY A 79 22.17 -12.57 -4.43
CA GLY A 79 23.33 -13.34 -4.00
C GLY A 79 24.67 -12.77 -4.47
N ALA A 80 24.68 -12.08 -5.62
CA ALA A 80 25.88 -11.38 -6.10
C ALA A 80 26.19 -10.12 -5.28
N LEU A 81 25.17 -9.33 -4.92
CA LEU A 81 25.34 -8.17 -4.04
C LEU A 81 25.76 -8.57 -2.62
N GLU A 82 25.15 -9.62 -2.07
CA GLU A 82 25.49 -10.14 -0.75
C GLU A 82 26.95 -10.63 -0.69
N ALA A 83 27.42 -11.32 -1.72
CA ALA A 83 28.81 -11.75 -1.82
C ALA A 83 29.79 -10.56 -1.93
N GLN A 84 29.45 -9.55 -2.74
CA GLN A 84 30.24 -8.32 -2.87
C GLN A 84 30.29 -7.55 -1.55
N ALA A 85 29.15 -7.45 -0.86
CA ALA A 85 29.02 -6.81 0.43
C ALA A 85 29.82 -7.54 1.53
N ALA A 86 29.82 -8.88 1.53
CA ALA A 86 30.60 -9.69 2.46
C ALA A 86 32.12 -9.55 2.24
N GLY A 87 32.55 -9.23 1.01
CA GLY A 87 33.94 -8.94 0.67
C GLY A 87 34.48 -7.60 1.20
N LEU A 88 33.65 -6.75 1.80
CA LEU A 88 34.08 -5.50 2.42
C LEU A 88 34.73 -5.80 3.79
N THR A 89 36.04 -5.98 3.81
CA THR A 89 36.83 -6.42 4.98
C THR A 89 36.97 -5.41 6.11
N THR A 90 36.52 -4.17 5.93
CA THR A 90 36.62 -3.08 6.90
C THR A 90 35.25 -2.46 7.17
N LEU A 91 34.34 -3.27 7.70
CA LEU A 91 33.08 -2.73 8.20
C LEU A 91 33.32 -1.96 9.51
N PRO A 92 32.63 -0.83 9.72
CA PRO A 92 32.62 -0.16 11.01
C PRO A 92 32.09 -1.07 12.12
N GLY A 93 32.42 -0.76 13.37
CA GLY A 93 31.84 -1.44 14.56
C GLY A 93 30.36 -1.14 14.81
N HIS A 94 29.62 -0.65 13.79
CA HIS A 94 28.21 -0.28 13.85
C HIS A 94 27.52 -0.56 12.50
N PRO A 95 26.19 -0.67 12.46
CA PRO A 95 25.46 -0.96 11.23
C PRO A 95 25.62 0.10 10.14
N VAL A 96 25.70 -0.33 8.88
CA VAL A 96 25.75 0.54 7.69
C VAL A 96 24.66 0.14 6.71
N LEU A 97 23.81 1.08 6.31
CA LEU A 97 22.81 0.90 5.26
C LEU A 97 23.24 1.67 4.02
N VAL A 98 23.56 0.97 2.94
CA VAL A 98 23.86 1.59 1.64
C VAL A 98 22.59 1.54 0.79
N VAL A 99 22.03 2.69 0.45
CA VAL A 99 20.78 2.82 -0.32
C VAL A 99 21.09 3.36 -1.70
N ALA A 100 20.81 2.57 -2.73
CA ALA A 100 20.81 2.98 -4.12
C ALA A 100 19.58 3.84 -4.42
N MET A 101 19.81 5.04 -4.93
CA MET A 101 18.83 6.08 -5.19
C MET A 101 18.87 6.50 -6.66
N SER A 102 17.77 7.07 -7.16
CA SER A 102 17.71 7.71 -8.47
C SER A 102 16.78 8.92 -8.42
N ASP A 103 17.19 10.02 -9.05
CA ASP A 103 16.41 11.23 -9.28
C ASP A 103 15.18 10.99 -10.18
N ALA A 104 15.26 10.05 -11.12
CA ALA A 104 14.14 9.63 -11.97
C ALA A 104 13.10 8.75 -11.23
N CYS A 105 13.42 8.26 -10.03
CA CYS A 105 12.54 7.39 -9.27
C CYS A 105 11.70 8.19 -8.27
N GLY A 106 10.38 8.24 -8.48
CA GLY A 106 9.45 8.91 -7.56
C GLY A 106 9.56 8.40 -6.12
N PHE A 107 9.73 7.08 -5.91
CA PHE A 107 9.90 6.51 -4.57
C PHE A 107 11.18 7.01 -3.88
N CYS A 108 12.25 7.25 -4.65
CA CYS A 108 13.49 7.84 -4.13
C CYS A 108 13.31 9.34 -3.82
N GLY A 109 12.51 10.05 -4.61
CA GLY A 109 12.08 11.42 -4.31
C GLY A 109 11.35 11.50 -2.98
N GLN A 110 10.36 10.62 -2.75
CA GLN A 110 9.67 10.50 -1.47
C GLN A 110 10.64 10.22 -0.32
N LEU A 111 11.47 9.18 -0.46
CA LEU A 111 12.40 8.80 0.59
C LEU A 111 13.37 9.96 0.92
N THR A 112 13.78 10.73 -0.08
CA THR A 112 14.62 11.92 0.14
C THR A 112 13.89 12.97 0.99
N ALA A 113 12.61 13.22 0.71
CA ALA A 113 11.78 14.14 1.48
C ALA A 113 11.57 13.63 2.92
N ASP A 114 11.26 12.35 3.10
CA ASP A 114 11.11 11.71 4.40
C ASP A 114 12.38 11.84 5.25
N LEU A 115 13.54 11.56 4.65
CA LEU A 115 14.83 11.65 5.34
C LEU A 115 15.19 13.09 5.70
N ALA A 116 14.91 14.06 4.82
CA ALA A 116 15.11 15.48 5.12
C ALA A 116 14.22 15.95 6.28
N ALA A 117 12.97 15.51 6.30
CA ALA A 117 12.00 15.88 7.33
C ALA A 117 12.31 15.23 8.69
N ASN A 118 12.98 14.07 8.68
CA ASN A 118 13.45 13.36 9.87
C ASN A 118 14.92 13.66 10.22
N ALA A 119 15.51 14.75 9.72
CA ALA A 119 16.95 15.01 9.86
C ALA A 119 17.46 15.00 11.32
N SER A 120 16.65 15.47 12.28
CA SER A 120 16.93 15.42 13.72
C SER A 120 17.07 13.98 14.24
N CYS A 121 16.14 13.10 13.87
CA CYS A 121 16.26 11.67 14.16
C CYS A 121 17.52 11.08 13.53
N LEU A 122 17.73 11.37 12.24
CA LEU A 122 18.81 10.76 11.49
C LEU A 122 20.19 11.13 12.03
N ALA A 123 20.35 12.36 12.52
CA ALA A 123 21.59 12.81 13.18
C ALA A 123 21.93 12.03 14.46
N ARG A 124 20.94 11.41 15.11
CA ARG A 124 21.11 10.60 16.34
C ARG A 124 21.24 9.09 16.08
N LEU A 125 21.18 8.65 14.82
CA LEU A 125 21.30 7.23 14.48
C LEU A 125 22.64 6.67 14.95
N ASN A 126 22.58 5.54 15.67
CA ASN A 126 23.77 4.72 15.93
C ASN A 126 24.09 3.80 14.73
N ALA A 127 23.97 4.34 13.53
CA ALA A 127 24.17 3.68 12.26
C ALA A 127 24.62 4.70 11.22
N SER A 128 25.23 4.23 10.13
CA SER A 128 25.56 5.06 8.98
C SER A 128 24.61 4.72 7.83
N VAL A 129 24.00 5.73 7.21
CA VAL A 129 23.17 5.55 6.03
C VAL A 129 23.81 6.29 4.86
N LEU A 130 24.24 5.57 3.83
CA LEU A 130 24.76 6.17 2.60
C LEU A 130 23.67 6.15 1.54
N LEU A 131 23.27 7.33 1.09
CA LEU A 131 22.43 7.48 -0.08
C LEU A 131 23.35 7.64 -1.28
N VAL A 132 23.29 6.69 -2.21
CA VAL A 132 24.14 6.63 -3.40
C VAL A 132 23.26 6.88 -4.62
N ASP A 133 23.50 8.00 -5.31
CA ASP A 133 22.81 8.35 -6.55
C ASP A 133 23.85 8.65 -7.65
N PRO A 134 23.42 8.89 -8.91
CA PRO A 134 24.35 9.19 -10.00
C PRO A 134 25.17 10.48 -9.81
N THR A 135 24.70 11.41 -8.97
CA THR A 135 25.31 12.72 -8.73
C THR A 135 26.29 12.71 -7.56
N GLY A 136 26.20 11.73 -6.66
CA GLY A 136 27.13 11.59 -5.55
C GLY A 136 26.67 10.63 -4.46
N THR A 137 27.32 10.72 -3.31
CA THR A 137 27.00 9.92 -2.13
C THR A 137 26.86 10.80 -0.90
N ARG A 138 25.69 10.77 -0.28
CA ARG A 138 25.37 11.52 0.93
C ARG A 138 25.33 10.58 2.14
N LEU A 139 26.10 10.91 3.17
CA LEU A 139 26.08 10.20 4.45
C LEU A 139 25.11 10.86 5.43
N LEU A 140 24.32 10.03 6.11
CA LEU A 140 23.46 10.40 7.23
C LEU A 140 23.83 9.55 8.46
N GLY A 141 23.58 10.09 9.65
CA GLY A 141 23.87 9.43 10.92
C GLY A 141 25.37 9.44 11.26
N ARG A 142 25.84 8.32 11.80
CA ARG A 142 27.18 8.21 12.37
C ARG A 142 28.24 8.30 11.26
N SER A 143 29.37 8.96 11.56
CA SER A 143 30.49 9.09 10.60
C SER A 143 31.07 7.72 10.23
N LEU A 144 31.51 7.60 8.98
CA LEU A 144 32.23 6.44 8.47
C LEU A 144 33.74 6.70 8.39
N TYR A 145 34.51 5.63 8.46
CA TYR A 145 35.95 5.68 8.20
C TYR A 145 36.19 5.84 6.70
N THR A 146 36.94 6.88 6.30
CA THR A 146 37.10 7.33 4.90
C THR A 146 37.52 6.21 3.92
N PRO A 147 38.44 5.29 4.27
CA PRO A 147 38.82 4.17 3.39
C PRO A 147 37.69 3.21 2.99
N ALA A 148 36.61 3.09 3.78
CA ALA A 148 35.48 2.22 3.46
C ALA A 148 34.52 2.84 2.42
N TYR A 149 34.56 4.17 2.28
CA TYR A 149 33.60 4.96 1.51
C TYR A 149 33.52 4.59 0.02
N PRO A 150 34.65 4.39 -0.71
CA PRO A 150 34.61 4.02 -2.13
C PRO A 150 34.00 2.63 -2.37
N GLY A 151 34.27 1.67 -1.49
CA GLY A 151 33.71 0.32 -1.58
C GLY A 151 32.20 0.31 -1.37
N LEU A 152 31.73 1.04 -0.35
CA LEU A 152 30.30 1.20 -0.06
C LEU A 152 29.57 1.98 -1.16
N THR A 153 30.20 3.00 -1.72
CA THR A 153 29.64 3.76 -2.85
C THR A 153 29.46 2.86 -4.07
N ARG A 154 30.47 2.05 -4.42
CA ARG A 154 30.38 1.08 -5.52
C ARG A 154 29.28 0.05 -5.28
N LEU A 155 29.16 -0.46 -4.06
CA LEU A 155 28.09 -1.38 -3.67
C LEU A 155 26.70 -0.76 -3.94
N GLY A 156 26.50 0.52 -3.60
CA GLY A 156 25.24 1.23 -3.91
C GLY A 156 24.99 1.39 -5.41
N GLN A 157 26.02 1.70 -6.20
CA GLN A 157 25.92 1.79 -7.66
C GLN A 157 25.54 0.44 -8.29
N ASP A 158 26.11 -0.66 -7.78
CA ASP A 158 25.77 -2.00 -8.25
C ASP A 158 24.37 -2.42 -7.80
N ALA A 159 23.95 -2.02 -6.59
CA ALA A 159 22.60 -2.26 -6.10
C ALA A 159 21.52 -1.55 -6.95
N ALA A 160 21.83 -0.38 -7.53
CA ALA A 160 20.91 0.33 -8.43
C ALA A 160 20.50 -0.51 -9.66
N ARG A 161 21.32 -1.50 -10.07
CA ARG A 161 21.00 -2.41 -11.18
C ARG A 161 19.83 -3.35 -10.87
N GLN A 162 19.44 -3.47 -9.61
CA GLN A 162 18.27 -4.25 -9.17
C GLN A 162 16.99 -3.41 -9.06
N GLY A 163 17.08 -2.12 -9.40
CA GLY A 163 16.02 -1.14 -9.21
C GLY A 163 16.33 -0.17 -8.08
N THR A 164 15.54 0.89 -7.98
CA THR A 164 15.66 1.90 -6.93
C THR A 164 14.29 2.20 -6.30
N PRO A 165 14.20 2.41 -4.98
CA PRO A 165 15.28 2.28 -4.02
C PRO A 165 15.61 0.81 -3.72
N THR A 166 16.89 0.48 -3.62
CA THR A 166 17.39 -0.83 -3.15
C THR A 166 18.48 -0.56 -2.13
N ALA A 167 18.45 -1.24 -1.00
CA ALA A 167 19.44 -1.08 0.05
C ALA A 167 20.18 -2.39 0.38
N VAL A 168 21.42 -2.24 0.82
CA VAL A 168 22.24 -3.31 1.39
C VAL A 168 22.56 -2.94 2.83
N LEU A 169 22.07 -3.73 3.77
CA LEU A 169 22.34 -3.59 5.19
C LEU A 169 23.55 -4.45 5.56
N LEU A 170 24.56 -3.79 6.14
CA LEU A 170 25.77 -4.39 6.66
C LEU A 170 25.74 -4.27 8.19
N SER A 171 25.57 -5.39 8.88
CA SER A 171 25.53 -5.42 10.35
C SER A 171 26.75 -6.16 10.91
N PRO A 172 27.41 -5.63 11.96
CA PRO A 172 28.53 -6.32 12.59
C PRO A 172 28.17 -7.75 13.03
N GLY A 173 28.96 -8.73 12.60
CA GLY A 173 28.78 -10.14 12.97
C GLY A 173 27.58 -10.84 12.31
N ARG A 174 26.93 -10.22 11.32
CA ARG A 174 25.80 -10.81 10.58
C ARG A 174 26.08 -10.79 9.06
N PRO A 175 25.50 -11.73 8.30
CA PRO A 175 25.56 -11.67 6.85
C PRO A 175 24.90 -10.39 6.32
N PRO A 176 25.36 -9.85 5.18
CA PRO A 176 24.68 -8.75 4.51
C PRO A 176 23.25 -9.09 4.11
N GLU A 177 22.36 -8.10 4.14
CA GLU A 177 20.95 -8.27 3.79
C GLU A 177 20.55 -7.27 2.71
N VAL A 178 19.99 -7.74 1.60
CA VAL A 178 19.42 -6.89 0.55
C VAL A 178 17.95 -6.58 0.88
N ARG A 179 17.55 -5.33 0.62
CA ARG A 179 16.21 -4.79 0.86
C ARG A 179 15.77 -4.04 -0.38
N THR A 180 14.71 -4.49 -1.04
CA THR A 180 14.31 -3.94 -2.35
C THR A 180 12.96 -3.24 -2.25
N GLY A 181 12.90 -2.03 -2.81
CA GLY A 181 11.69 -1.21 -2.83
C GLY A 181 11.50 -0.34 -1.59
N PHE A 182 10.60 0.63 -1.72
CA PHE A 182 10.37 1.67 -0.71
C PHE A 182 10.02 1.11 0.68
N ALA A 183 9.19 0.07 0.75
CA ALA A 183 8.72 -0.49 2.00
C ALA A 183 9.86 -1.15 2.80
N GLU A 184 10.66 -2.01 2.16
CA GLU A 184 11.76 -2.71 2.82
C GLU A 184 12.89 -1.76 3.24
N VAL A 185 13.20 -0.77 2.41
CA VAL A 185 14.18 0.27 2.74
C VAL A 185 13.70 1.11 3.93
N SER A 186 12.42 1.49 3.94
CA SER A 186 11.83 2.22 5.08
C SER A 186 11.83 1.39 6.35
N HIS A 187 11.48 0.09 6.30
CA HIS A 187 11.56 -0.81 7.46
C HIS A 187 12.99 -0.91 8.01
N ALA A 188 14.00 -0.98 7.14
CA ALA A 188 15.40 -1.00 7.58
C ALA A 188 15.77 0.30 8.31
N LEU A 189 15.34 1.47 7.80
CA LEU A 189 15.57 2.76 8.46
C LEU A 189 14.85 2.88 9.81
N ILE A 190 13.60 2.40 9.90
CA ILE A 190 12.85 2.34 11.15
C ILE A 190 13.62 1.50 12.17
N ALA A 191 14.03 0.28 11.81
CA ALA A 191 14.78 -0.62 12.68
C ALA A 191 16.11 0.00 13.16
N LEU A 192 16.86 0.63 12.26
CA LEU A 192 18.12 1.30 12.60
C LEU A 192 17.94 2.49 13.55
N SER A 193 16.76 3.11 13.54
CA SER A 193 16.43 4.17 14.50
C SER A 193 16.04 3.67 15.89
N GLY A 194 15.94 2.34 16.07
CA GLY A 194 15.48 1.71 17.32
C GLY A 194 13.97 1.56 17.42
N ALA A 195 13.23 2.02 16.41
CA ALA A 195 11.79 1.87 16.28
C ALA A 195 11.41 0.47 15.77
N ASP A 196 10.21 0.00 16.09
CA ASP A 196 9.69 -1.27 15.58
C ASP A 196 9.04 -1.09 14.18
N PRO A 197 9.60 -1.69 13.11
CA PRO A 197 9.02 -1.65 11.77
C PRO A 197 7.62 -2.25 11.70
N HIS A 198 7.33 -3.28 12.51
CA HIS A 198 6.03 -3.96 12.50
C HIS A 198 4.95 -3.15 13.22
N ALA A 199 5.36 -2.24 14.12
CA ALA A 199 4.48 -1.26 14.77
C ALA A 199 4.53 0.10 14.05
N THR A 200 4.92 0.17 12.78
CA THR A 200 4.98 1.42 12.01
C THR A 200 4.28 1.27 10.66
N VAL A 201 3.37 2.19 10.34
CA VAL A 201 2.73 2.23 9.03
C VAL A 201 3.74 2.68 7.99
N VAL A 202 3.92 1.87 6.96
CA VAL A 202 4.70 2.20 5.77
C VAL A 202 3.82 2.06 4.54
N GLU A 203 3.43 3.20 3.96
CA GLU A 203 2.71 3.23 2.69
C GLU A 203 3.62 3.78 1.60
N ALA A 204 3.84 2.99 0.55
CA ALA A 204 4.49 3.52 -0.64
C ALA A 204 3.61 4.60 -1.28
N PRO A 205 4.19 5.74 -1.71
CA PRO A 205 3.43 6.76 -2.42
C PRO A 205 2.81 6.16 -3.69
N THR A 206 1.62 6.64 -4.04
CA THR A 206 0.97 6.23 -5.28
C THR A 206 1.69 6.87 -6.47
N SER A 207 1.93 6.10 -7.54
CA SER A 207 2.75 6.53 -8.68
C SER A 207 2.22 7.80 -9.37
N CYS A 208 0.91 8.05 -9.30
CA CYS A 208 0.27 9.21 -9.91
C CYS A 208 0.43 10.52 -9.12
N SER A 209 0.93 10.50 -7.88
CA SER A 209 0.94 11.67 -7.01
C SER A 209 2.20 11.81 -6.14
N VAL A 210 3.25 11.08 -6.50
CA VAL A 210 4.53 11.05 -5.79
C VAL A 210 5.16 12.44 -5.59
N ASN A 211 4.91 13.38 -6.49
CA ASN A 211 5.41 14.75 -6.40
C ASN A 211 4.86 15.51 -5.18
N VAL A 212 3.60 15.28 -4.80
CA VAL A 212 2.97 15.95 -3.65
C VAL A 212 3.59 15.44 -2.35
N ALA A 213 3.79 14.12 -2.27
CA ALA A 213 4.35 13.49 -1.09
C ALA A 213 5.85 13.81 -0.92
N ALA A 214 6.60 13.97 -2.03
CA ALA A 214 8.03 14.26 -2.04
C ALA A 214 8.40 15.75 -1.85
N ALA A 215 7.43 16.66 -1.75
CA ALA A 215 7.73 18.07 -1.55
C ALA A 215 8.16 18.37 -0.09
N PRO A 216 9.07 19.35 0.14
CA PRO A 216 9.58 19.70 1.48
C PRO A 216 8.48 20.00 2.50
N VAL A 217 8.77 19.77 3.77
CA VAL A 217 7.83 19.91 4.90
C VAL A 217 8.51 20.59 6.07
N ASP A 218 7.73 21.24 6.95
CA ASP A 218 8.28 21.94 8.10
C ASP A 218 8.62 21.00 9.25
N ALA A 219 7.83 19.94 9.42
CA ALA A 219 8.03 18.92 10.42
C ALA A 219 7.32 17.61 10.06
N VAL A 220 7.75 16.52 10.69
CA VAL A 220 6.98 15.28 10.81
C VAL A 220 6.53 15.12 12.25
N LEU A 221 5.24 14.96 12.45
CA LEU A 221 4.65 14.60 13.74
C LEU A 221 4.32 13.11 13.72
N THR A 222 4.52 12.43 14.84
CA THR A 222 4.21 11.00 14.96
C THR A 222 2.90 10.81 15.71
N ALA A 223 1.92 10.18 15.08
CA ALA A 223 0.71 9.73 15.74
C ALA A 223 0.85 8.28 16.21
N ARG A 224 0.15 7.93 17.30
CA ARG A 224 0.02 6.56 17.80
C ARG A 224 -1.43 6.12 17.68
N VAL A 225 -1.69 5.20 16.75
CA VAL A 225 -3.04 4.73 16.40
C VAL A 225 -3.12 3.22 16.57
N GLY A 226 -3.88 2.74 17.56
CA GLY A 226 -4.01 1.30 17.83
C GLY A 226 -2.68 0.58 18.11
N GLY A 227 -1.71 1.28 18.71
CA GLY A 227 -0.35 0.76 18.94
C GLY A 227 0.63 1.00 17.79
N THR A 228 0.14 1.43 16.62
CA THR A 228 0.95 1.65 15.41
C THR A 228 1.38 3.12 15.27
N ARG A 229 2.60 3.35 14.79
CA ARG A 229 3.17 4.66 14.45
C ARG A 229 2.71 5.10 13.07
N LEU A 230 2.36 6.37 12.96
CA LEU A 230 2.00 7.00 11.69
C LEU A 230 2.71 8.36 11.58
N GLY A 231 3.44 8.58 10.49
CA GLY A 231 4.09 9.86 10.22
C GLY A 231 3.15 10.84 9.53
N ILE A 232 3.06 12.04 10.08
CA ILE A 232 2.26 13.15 9.57
C ILE A 232 3.18 14.31 9.24
N ALA A 233 3.45 14.48 7.95
CA ALA A 233 4.10 15.68 7.44
C ALA A 233 3.17 16.88 7.53
N VAL A 234 3.72 18.02 7.94
CA VAL A 234 2.97 19.29 8.00
C VAL A 234 3.68 20.38 7.21
N ARG A 235 2.90 21.19 6.48
CA ARG A 235 3.33 22.41 5.79
C ARG A 235 2.52 23.60 6.30
N GLY A 236 3.18 24.51 6.99
CA GLY A 236 2.65 25.71 7.60
C GLY A 236 2.32 25.54 9.09
N PRO A 237 2.35 26.65 9.86
CA PRO A 237 2.11 26.64 11.30
C PRO A 237 0.69 26.17 11.67
N GLU A 238 -0.30 26.42 10.81
CA GLU A 238 -1.67 26.01 11.07
C GLU A 238 -1.90 24.51 10.86
N ALA A 239 -1.32 23.92 9.80
CA ALA A 239 -1.34 22.47 9.60
C ALA A 239 -0.66 21.75 10.77
N ARG A 240 0.46 22.31 11.26
CA ARG A 240 1.15 21.85 12.45
C ARG A 240 0.23 21.86 13.68
N ARG A 241 -0.44 22.99 13.96
CA ARG A 241 -1.38 23.10 15.09
C ARG A 241 -2.51 22.05 15.03
N ILE A 242 -3.14 21.88 13.86
CA ILE A 242 -4.21 20.89 13.66
C ILE A 242 -3.70 19.47 13.96
N ALA A 243 -2.51 19.12 13.44
CA ALA A 243 -1.93 17.81 13.64
C ALA A 243 -1.46 17.59 15.10
N GLU A 244 -0.89 18.59 15.77
CA GLU A 244 -0.52 18.52 17.19
C GLU A 244 -1.76 18.29 18.06
N GLU A 245 -2.86 19.02 17.81
CA GLU A 245 -4.14 18.86 18.51
C GLU A 245 -4.73 17.46 18.30
N ALA A 246 -4.65 16.90 17.09
CA ALA A 246 -5.19 15.57 16.77
C ALA A 246 -4.33 14.42 17.30
N THR A 247 -3.00 14.61 17.41
CA THR A 247 -2.05 13.56 17.81
C THR A 247 -1.67 13.60 19.29
N GLY A 248 -1.94 14.71 19.99
CA GLY A 248 -1.51 14.91 21.37
C GLY A 248 0.00 15.19 21.52
N ALA A 249 0.68 15.58 20.44
CA ALA A 249 2.11 15.96 20.42
C ALA A 249 3.05 14.91 21.05
N VAL A 250 2.94 13.66 20.61
CA VAL A 250 3.79 12.56 21.10
C VAL A 250 5.27 12.82 20.79
N PRO A 251 6.20 12.59 21.73
CA PRO A 251 7.63 12.73 21.49
C PRO A 251 8.13 11.87 20.32
N GLU A 252 9.09 12.40 19.57
CA GLU A 252 9.82 11.69 18.52
C GLU A 252 10.66 10.56 19.13
N ASP A 253 10.41 9.31 18.71
CA ASP A 253 11.10 8.11 19.20
C ASP A 253 11.68 7.25 18.07
N GLY A 254 12.17 7.91 17.01
CA GLY A 254 12.85 7.26 15.89
C GLY A 254 12.36 7.77 14.53
N TYR A 255 12.91 7.20 13.47
CA TYR A 255 12.56 7.55 12.10
C TYR A 255 11.11 7.14 11.84
N THR A 256 10.31 8.11 11.38
CA THR A 256 8.91 7.86 11.05
C THR A 256 8.67 8.28 9.61
N PRO A 257 8.44 7.33 8.68
CA PRO A 257 8.17 7.67 7.28
C PRO A 257 6.85 8.43 7.16
N VAL A 258 6.79 9.35 6.21
CA VAL A 258 5.59 10.17 6.00
C VAL A 258 4.51 9.30 5.37
N THR A 259 3.36 9.23 6.03
CA THR A 259 2.17 8.57 5.48
C THR A 259 1.11 9.60 5.10
N LEU A 260 0.88 10.58 5.97
CA LEU A 260 -0.07 11.67 5.75
C LEU A 260 0.67 12.99 5.55
N THR A 261 0.12 13.85 4.69
CA THR A 261 0.60 15.23 4.52
C THR A 261 -0.54 16.19 4.71
N LEU A 262 -0.37 17.15 5.62
CA LEU A 262 -1.29 18.27 5.82
C LEU A 262 -0.65 19.55 5.29
N GLU A 263 -1.40 20.27 4.48
CA GLU A 263 -0.97 21.57 3.99
C GLU A 263 -2.15 22.51 3.78
N ARG A 264 -1.87 23.81 3.78
CA ARG A 264 -2.85 24.83 3.42
C ARG A 264 -2.34 25.71 2.28
N PRO A 265 -2.41 25.24 1.03
CA PRO A 265 -2.19 26.11 -0.11
C PRO A 265 -3.38 27.09 -0.22
N GLU A 266 -3.06 28.38 -0.29
CA GLU A 266 -4.02 29.45 -0.49
C GLU A 266 -5.15 29.45 0.57
N THR A 267 -6.38 29.14 0.16
CA THR A 267 -7.60 29.27 0.98
C THR A 267 -8.14 27.93 1.49
N LEU A 268 -7.52 26.80 1.14
CA LEU A 268 -8.02 25.47 1.46
C LEU A 268 -7.01 24.69 2.30
N HIS A 269 -7.54 23.88 3.20
CA HIS A 269 -6.78 22.89 3.93
C HIS A 269 -6.89 21.55 3.22
N LEU A 270 -5.74 20.91 2.96
CA LEU A 270 -5.65 19.66 2.24
C LEU A 270 -5.07 18.58 3.14
N LEU A 271 -5.64 17.39 3.04
CA LEU A 271 -5.11 16.17 3.65
C LEU A 271 -4.79 15.18 2.53
N PHE A 272 -3.55 14.72 2.47
CA PHE A 272 -3.09 13.70 1.54
C PHE A 272 -2.64 12.44 2.28
N ARG A 273 -2.73 11.29 1.60
CA ARG A 273 -2.18 10.01 2.03
C ARG A 273 -1.39 9.38 0.89
N GLY A 274 -0.07 9.22 1.05
CA GLY A 274 0.77 8.68 -0.03
C GLY A 274 0.59 9.43 -1.37
N GLY A 275 0.34 10.73 -1.30
CA GLY A 275 0.05 11.63 -2.44
C GLY A 275 -1.41 11.69 -2.88
N GLU A 276 -2.27 10.77 -2.44
CA GLU A 276 -3.71 10.75 -2.73
C GLU A 276 -4.44 11.83 -1.92
N LEU A 277 -5.21 12.70 -2.57
CA LEU A 277 -5.99 13.75 -1.90
C LEU A 277 -7.22 13.14 -1.23
N LEU A 278 -7.25 13.16 0.11
CA LEU A 278 -8.36 12.62 0.91
C LEU A 278 -9.42 13.66 1.24
N ALA A 279 -9.04 14.93 1.42
CA ALA A 279 -9.99 15.98 1.73
C ALA A 279 -9.55 17.38 1.32
N ARG A 280 -10.56 18.22 1.04
CA ARG A 280 -10.45 19.66 0.82
C ARG A 280 -11.35 20.39 1.82
N ALA A 281 -10.79 20.78 2.95
CA ALA A 281 -11.52 21.48 3.99
C ALA A 281 -11.40 23.00 3.82
N ARG A 282 -12.49 23.72 4.09
CA ARG A 282 -12.51 25.19 4.11
C ARG A 282 -12.14 25.78 5.47
N THR A 283 -12.18 24.97 6.52
CA THR A 283 -11.88 25.39 7.88
C THR A 283 -10.91 24.41 8.54
N PRO A 284 -10.13 24.86 9.54
CA PRO A 284 -9.28 24.00 10.34
C PRO A 284 -10.05 22.86 11.02
N GLU A 285 -11.25 23.15 11.53
CA GLU A 285 -12.06 22.18 12.28
C GLU A 285 -12.52 21.04 11.39
N ALA A 286 -12.91 21.35 10.15
CA ALA A 286 -13.29 20.33 9.17
C ALA A 286 -12.10 19.46 8.77
N LEU A 287 -10.90 20.05 8.61
CA LEU A 287 -9.69 19.27 8.36
C LEU A 287 -9.37 18.34 9.54
N ARG A 288 -9.48 18.85 10.77
CA ARG A 288 -9.26 18.07 11.99
C ARG A 288 -10.21 16.88 12.08
N GLN A 289 -11.52 17.08 11.84
CA GLN A 289 -12.50 15.99 11.83
C GLN A 289 -12.17 14.89 10.82
N VAL A 290 -11.70 15.27 9.63
CA VAL A 290 -11.24 14.30 8.63
C VAL A 290 -9.98 13.58 9.11
N LEU A 291 -8.98 14.32 9.63
CA LEU A 291 -7.77 13.72 10.17
C LEU A 291 -8.09 12.70 11.27
N ASP A 292 -8.95 13.06 12.23
CA ASP A 292 -9.41 12.17 13.31
C ASP A 292 -10.06 10.89 12.74
N SER A 293 -10.86 11.03 11.69
CA SER A 293 -11.49 9.89 11.01
C SER A 293 -10.46 8.98 10.33
N VAL A 294 -9.43 9.55 9.70
CA VAL A 294 -8.33 8.81 9.07
C VAL A 294 -7.50 8.07 10.13
N LEU A 295 -7.13 8.75 11.22
CA LEU A 295 -6.40 8.16 12.34
C LEU A 295 -7.19 7.01 12.99
N ALA A 296 -8.49 7.20 13.20
CA ALA A 296 -9.38 6.15 13.69
C ALA A 296 -9.45 4.96 12.72
N GLY A 297 -9.44 5.20 11.41
CA GLY A 297 -9.42 4.14 10.41
C GLY A 297 -8.15 3.29 10.44
N TYR A 298 -6.97 3.90 10.65
CA TYR A 298 -5.73 3.14 10.89
C TYR A 298 -5.79 2.33 12.18
N ALA A 299 -6.29 2.91 13.27
CA ALA A 299 -6.43 2.21 14.55
C ALA A 299 -7.36 0.99 14.46
N ARG A 300 -8.49 1.12 13.74
CA ARG A 300 -9.43 0.01 13.51
C ARG A 300 -8.80 -1.10 12.68
N TYR A 301 -8.07 -0.76 11.62
CA TYR A 301 -7.38 -1.79 10.83
C TYR A 301 -6.36 -2.58 11.67
N ALA A 302 -5.60 -1.90 12.53
CA ALA A 302 -4.65 -2.53 13.44
C ALA A 302 -5.32 -3.46 14.47
N THR A 303 -6.60 -3.26 14.76
CA THR A 303 -7.38 -3.99 15.78
C THR A 303 -8.60 -4.72 15.21
N ALA A 304 -8.63 -4.94 13.90
CA ALA A 304 -9.82 -5.40 13.18
C ALA A 304 -10.39 -6.68 13.81
N GLU A 305 -11.70 -6.67 14.04
CA GLU A 305 -12.38 -7.78 14.72
C GLU A 305 -12.47 -9.01 13.81
N ARG A 306 -12.68 -10.19 14.42
CA ARG A 306 -12.93 -11.41 13.63
C ARG A 306 -14.17 -11.22 12.73
N GLY A 307 -13.98 -11.39 11.43
CA GLY A 307 -15.04 -11.28 10.43
C GLY A 307 -15.08 -9.93 9.70
N GLU A 308 -14.26 -8.95 10.11
CA GLU A 308 -14.05 -7.74 9.32
C GLU A 308 -13.11 -8.01 8.13
N ILE A 309 -13.44 -7.41 6.99
CA ILE A 309 -12.73 -7.55 5.72
C ILE A 309 -12.20 -6.16 5.35
N PRO A 310 -10.94 -5.85 5.67
CA PRO A 310 -10.33 -4.57 5.31
C PRO A 310 -10.01 -4.53 3.83
N LEU A 311 -10.46 -3.48 3.13
CA LEU A 311 -10.17 -3.24 1.71
C LEU A 311 -9.36 -1.96 1.51
N LEU A 312 -8.38 -2.03 0.61
CA LEU A 312 -7.65 -0.91 0.01
C LEU A 312 -8.46 -0.29 -1.15
N CYS A 313 -9.69 0.13 -0.86
CA CYS A 313 -10.57 0.82 -1.80
C CYS A 313 -11.20 2.04 -1.13
N GLY A 314 -11.75 2.95 -1.95
CA GLY A 314 -12.56 4.05 -1.45
C GLY A 314 -14.03 3.65 -1.34
N ALA A 315 -14.78 4.39 -0.52
CA ALA A 315 -16.21 4.23 -0.36
C ALA A 315 -16.94 5.58 -0.40
N ALA A 316 -18.10 5.61 -1.02
CA ALA A 316 -19.07 6.68 -0.94
C ALA A 316 -20.31 6.14 -0.21
N VAL A 317 -20.84 6.89 0.75
CA VAL A 317 -22.02 6.51 1.52
C VAL A 317 -23.14 7.52 1.30
N ARG A 318 -24.37 7.04 1.21
CA ARG A 318 -25.57 7.88 1.07
C ARG A 318 -26.38 7.91 2.35
N GLU A 319 -26.98 9.05 2.65
CA GLU A 319 -28.01 9.16 3.69
C GLU A 319 -29.17 8.23 3.32
N GLY A 320 -29.48 7.24 4.18
CA GLY A 320 -30.40 6.15 3.87
C GLY A 320 -29.79 4.74 3.97
N GLY A 321 -28.46 4.65 4.10
CA GLY A 321 -27.79 3.38 4.39
C GLY A 321 -27.26 2.63 3.18
N ASP A 322 -27.03 3.31 2.06
CA ASP A 322 -26.36 2.73 0.88
C ASP A 322 -24.89 3.10 0.84
N ALA A 323 -24.10 2.22 0.23
CA ALA A 323 -22.70 2.44 -0.02
C ALA A 323 -22.25 1.92 -1.38
N VAL A 324 -21.32 2.65 -1.98
CA VAL A 324 -20.68 2.30 -3.25
C VAL A 324 -19.18 2.26 -3.05
N LEU A 325 -18.57 1.15 -3.47
CA LEU A 325 -17.11 0.98 -3.43
C LEU A 325 -16.50 1.43 -4.76
N PHE A 326 -15.29 1.98 -4.72
CA PHE A 326 -14.56 2.41 -5.92
C PHE A 326 -13.04 2.20 -5.77
N PRO A 327 -12.28 2.13 -6.87
CA PRO A 327 -10.83 1.97 -6.81
C PRO A 327 -10.19 3.13 -6.05
N ARG A 328 -9.29 2.82 -5.12
CA ARG A 328 -8.58 3.82 -4.29
C ARG A 328 -7.96 4.94 -5.14
N GLY A 329 -7.41 4.61 -6.31
CA GLY A 329 -6.80 5.58 -7.23
C GLY A 329 -7.73 6.70 -7.71
N TRP A 330 -9.05 6.54 -7.60
CA TRP A 330 -10.02 7.58 -7.98
C TRP A 330 -10.30 8.59 -6.87
N MET A 331 -9.86 8.35 -5.63
CA MET A 331 -10.19 9.20 -4.48
C MET A 331 -9.88 10.67 -4.71
N SER A 332 -8.68 10.98 -5.22
CA SER A 332 -8.27 12.36 -5.53
C SER A 332 -9.25 13.07 -6.46
N ASP A 333 -9.76 12.38 -7.48
CA ASP A 333 -10.67 12.94 -8.47
C ASP A 333 -12.10 13.07 -7.95
N LEU A 334 -12.56 12.10 -7.14
CA LEU A 334 -13.86 12.20 -6.47
C LEU A 334 -13.86 13.32 -5.42
N VAL A 335 -12.79 13.49 -4.64
CA VAL A 335 -12.66 14.56 -3.64
C VAL A 335 -12.69 15.95 -4.28
N LYS A 336 -12.12 16.12 -5.50
CA LYS A 336 -12.27 17.37 -6.26
C LYS A 336 -13.74 17.71 -6.55
N HIS A 337 -14.60 16.70 -6.65
CA HIS A 337 -16.03 16.80 -6.89
C HIS A 337 -16.91 16.61 -5.64
N ALA A 338 -16.32 16.51 -4.44
CA ALA A 338 -17.03 16.19 -3.20
C ALA A 338 -18.28 17.05 -2.99
N ARG A 339 -18.22 18.37 -3.19
CA ARG A 339 -19.40 19.25 -3.03
C ARG A 339 -20.57 18.90 -3.96
N GLN A 340 -20.29 18.39 -5.16
CA GLN A 340 -21.34 18.00 -6.09
C GLN A 340 -21.92 16.63 -5.71
N LEU A 341 -21.09 15.74 -5.19
CA LEU A 341 -21.51 14.45 -4.64
C LEU A 341 -22.34 14.64 -3.36
N ASP A 342 -21.91 15.51 -2.45
CA ASP A 342 -22.62 15.85 -1.21
C ASP A 342 -24.02 16.39 -1.52
N ARG A 343 -24.17 17.21 -2.58
CA ARG A 343 -25.47 17.72 -3.05
C ARG A 343 -26.38 16.63 -3.61
N ALA A 344 -25.81 15.54 -4.11
CA ALA A 344 -26.53 14.34 -4.55
C ALA A 344 -26.66 13.29 -3.42
N GLY A 345 -26.45 13.70 -2.17
CA GLY A 345 -26.58 12.85 -0.99
C GLY A 345 -25.41 11.90 -0.71
N TRP A 346 -24.34 11.94 -1.51
CA TRP A 346 -23.18 11.05 -1.36
C TRP A 346 -22.03 11.71 -0.63
N ARG A 347 -21.56 11.07 0.44
CA ARG A 347 -20.38 11.49 1.20
C ARG A 347 -19.24 10.52 0.99
N LEU A 348 -18.06 11.04 0.64
CA LEU A 348 -16.85 10.23 0.52
C LEU A 348 -16.29 9.89 1.90
N ARG A 349 -15.85 8.65 2.06
CA ARG A 349 -15.20 8.13 3.27
C ARG A 349 -13.69 8.32 3.16
N PRO A 350 -13.07 9.18 4.00
CA PRO A 350 -11.64 9.47 3.90
C PRO A 350 -10.74 8.37 4.51
N GLU A 351 -11.32 7.37 5.17
CA GLU A 351 -10.58 6.36 5.90
C GLU A 351 -9.60 5.58 5.00
N PRO A 352 -8.44 5.16 5.56
CA PRO A 352 -7.41 4.51 4.76
C PRO A 352 -7.81 3.11 4.26
N TYR A 353 -8.67 2.44 5.02
CA TYR A 353 -9.21 1.14 4.67
C TYR A 353 -10.72 1.21 4.74
N THR A 354 -11.39 0.68 3.73
CA THR A 354 -12.82 0.41 3.81
C THR A 354 -13.00 -0.93 4.51
N LEU A 355 -13.42 -0.90 5.77
CA LEU A 355 -13.79 -2.10 6.51
C LEU A 355 -15.17 -2.56 6.06
N LEU A 356 -15.30 -3.83 5.73
CA LEU A 356 -16.57 -4.47 5.42
C LEU A 356 -16.85 -5.61 6.40
N ARG A 357 -18.12 -5.92 6.59
CA ARG A 357 -18.57 -7.11 7.32
C ARG A 357 -19.76 -7.72 6.59
N THR A 358 -19.87 -9.03 6.63
CA THR A 358 -21.10 -9.70 6.19
C THR A 358 -22.13 -9.66 7.31
N ALA A 359 -23.38 -9.33 6.98
CA ALA A 359 -24.47 -9.55 7.92
C ALA A 359 -24.69 -11.07 8.11
N PRO A 360 -24.94 -11.55 9.35
CA PRO A 360 -25.07 -12.98 9.64
C PRO A 360 -26.06 -13.75 8.76
N ASP A 361 -27.11 -13.08 8.29
CA ASP A 361 -28.27 -13.73 7.66
C ASP A 361 -28.45 -13.44 6.16
N THR A 362 -27.74 -12.46 5.59
CA THR A 362 -28.06 -11.95 4.23
C THR A 362 -26.89 -12.00 3.24
N ALA A 363 -25.72 -12.51 3.65
CA ALA A 363 -24.46 -12.50 2.88
C ALA A 363 -24.10 -11.12 2.28
N THR A 364 -24.80 -10.06 2.69
CA THR A 364 -24.67 -8.71 2.18
C THR A 364 -23.51 -8.04 2.89
N LEU A 365 -22.69 -7.32 2.14
CA LEU A 365 -21.56 -6.56 2.69
C LEU A 365 -22.09 -5.24 3.23
N HIS A 366 -21.66 -4.90 4.44
CA HIS A 366 -21.97 -3.64 5.09
C HIS A 366 -20.68 -2.95 5.54
N LEU A 367 -20.68 -1.63 5.55
CA LEU A 367 -19.72 -0.89 6.36
C LEU A 367 -20.09 -1.02 7.85
N PRO A 368 -19.12 -0.86 8.77
CA PRO A 368 -19.39 -0.74 10.19
C PRO A 368 -20.38 0.40 10.48
N GLY A 369 -21.32 0.14 11.38
CA GLY A 369 -22.22 1.18 11.89
C GLY A 369 -21.43 2.28 12.64
N PRO A 370 -21.91 3.53 12.64
CA PRO A 370 -21.22 4.66 13.26
C PRO A 370 -20.99 4.49 14.77
N ASP A 371 -21.89 3.77 15.46
CA ASP A 371 -21.89 3.65 16.92
C ASP A 371 -21.14 2.40 17.43
N GLY A 372 -20.58 1.57 16.54
CA GLY A 372 -19.87 0.34 16.91
C GLY A 372 -20.73 -0.74 17.59
N THR A 373 -22.04 -0.54 17.74
CA THR A 373 -22.94 -1.42 18.52
C THR A 373 -23.34 -2.72 17.82
N GLY A 374 -22.51 -3.25 16.92
CA GLY A 374 -22.78 -4.49 16.20
C GLY A 374 -23.93 -4.44 15.17
N ARG A 375 -24.66 -3.32 15.03
CA ARG A 375 -25.69 -3.13 14.00
C ARG A 375 -25.06 -2.90 12.61
N PRO A 376 -25.64 -3.46 11.53
CA PRO A 376 -25.10 -3.27 10.19
C PRO A 376 -25.20 -1.80 9.81
N GLY A 377 -24.07 -1.23 9.39
CA GLY A 377 -24.04 0.10 8.78
C GLY A 377 -24.51 0.04 7.33
N PRO A 378 -24.14 1.04 6.52
CA PRO A 378 -24.57 1.12 5.13
C PRO A 378 -24.27 -0.16 4.33
N ALA A 379 -25.27 -0.67 3.60
CA ALA A 379 -25.14 -1.83 2.73
C ALA A 379 -24.41 -1.46 1.44
N VAL A 380 -23.51 -2.32 0.98
CA VAL A 380 -22.82 -2.15 -0.30
C VAL A 380 -23.79 -2.54 -1.41
N THR A 381 -24.29 -1.53 -2.14
CA THR A 381 -25.30 -1.71 -3.19
C THR A 381 -24.70 -1.76 -4.59
N ALA A 382 -23.47 -1.26 -4.78
CA ALA A 382 -22.73 -1.39 -6.03
C ALA A 382 -21.21 -1.27 -5.83
N VAL A 383 -20.47 -1.78 -6.81
CA VAL A 383 -19.02 -1.54 -6.94
C VAL A 383 -18.74 -0.87 -8.29
N LEU A 384 -18.11 0.29 -8.26
CA LEU A 384 -17.55 0.94 -9.43
C LEU A 384 -16.12 0.46 -9.59
N THR A 385 -15.67 0.21 -10.82
CA THR A 385 -14.30 -0.25 -11.06
C THR A 385 -13.78 0.22 -12.41
N GLN A 386 -12.47 0.13 -12.62
CA GLN A 386 -11.83 0.54 -13.86
C GLN A 386 -11.84 -0.60 -14.88
N ALA A 387 -12.18 -0.28 -16.14
CA ALA A 387 -11.97 -1.21 -17.24
C ALA A 387 -10.46 -1.37 -17.52
N PRO A 388 -9.97 -2.57 -17.92
CA PRO A 388 -8.61 -2.75 -18.37
C PRO A 388 -8.26 -1.74 -19.47
N GLU A 389 -7.09 -1.12 -19.38
CA GLU A 389 -6.64 -0.11 -20.36
C GLU A 389 -6.42 -0.69 -21.76
N THR A 390 -6.11 -1.99 -21.84
CA THR A 390 -5.88 -2.70 -23.10
C THR A 390 -6.54 -4.08 -23.11
N GLY A 391 -6.87 -4.55 -24.31
CA GLY A 391 -7.46 -5.87 -24.54
C GLY A 391 -8.98 -5.86 -24.63
N PRO A 392 -9.59 -7.06 -24.69
CA PRO A 392 -11.04 -7.20 -24.83
C PRO A 392 -11.77 -6.71 -23.57
N ALA A 393 -13.04 -6.35 -23.74
CA ALA A 393 -13.92 -5.97 -22.65
C ALA A 393 -13.89 -7.04 -21.53
N PRO A 394 -13.71 -6.62 -20.26
CA PRO A 394 -13.55 -7.55 -19.17
C PRO A 394 -14.87 -8.30 -18.91
N THR A 395 -14.78 -9.61 -18.69
CA THR A 395 -15.92 -10.38 -18.20
C THR A 395 -16.18 -10.03 -16.73
N ARG A 396 -17.44 -10.19 -16.27
CA ARG A 396 -17.80 -9.97 -14.86
C ARG A 396 -16.88 -10.72 -13.89
N PRO A 397 -16.52 -12.00 -14.09
CA PRO A 397 -15.62 -12.68 -13.17
C PRO A 397 -14.19 -12.10 -13.14
N ARG A 398 -13.68 -11.57 -14.26
CA ARG A 398 -12.40 -10.84 -14.28
C ARG A 398 -12.47 -9.56 -13.45
N LEU A 399 -13.59 -8.83 -13.51
CA LEU A 399 -13.82 -7.66 -12.67
C LEU A 399 -13.90 -8.03 -11.19
N LEU A 400 -14.64 -9.08 -10.84
CA LEU A 400 -14.74 -9.57 -9.46
C LEU A 400 -13.38 -10.00 -8.92
N ALA A 401 -12.55 -10.68 -9.72
CA ALA A 401 -11.18 -11.04 -9.33
C ALA A 401 -10.32 -9.80 -9.02
N SER A 402 -10.47 -8.73 -9.82
CA SER A 402 -9.78 -7.46 -9.57
C SER A 402 -10.25 -6.81 -8.27
N ILE A 403 -11.54 -6.85 -7.95
CA ILE A 403 -12.11 -6.30 -6.72
C ILE A 403 -11.69 -7.12 -5.50
N VAL A 404 -11.65 -8.45 -5.59
CA VAL A 404 -11.13 -9.30 -4.50
C VAL A 404 -9.68 -8.97 -4.18
N ASN A 405 -8.88 -8.59 -5.19
CA ASN A 405 -7.50 -8.15 -4.96
C ASN A 405 -7.39 -6.84 -4.16
N TRP A 406 -8.48 -6.08 -3.96
CA TRP A 406 -8.48 -4.90 -3.11
C TRP A 406 -8.39 -5.23 -1.62
N ILE A 407 -8.58 -6.49 -1.20
CA ILE A 407 -8.40 -6.83 0.22
C ILE A 407 -7.01 -6.38 0.71
N ALA A 408 -6.92 -5.85 1.94
CA ALA A 408 -5.66 -5.44 2.52
C ALA A 408 -4.79 -6.68 2.85
N ARG A 409 -3.48 -6.50 2.99
CA ARG A 409 -2.55 -7.58 3.36
C ARG A 409 -1.90 -7.27 4.72
N PRO A 410 -1.70 -8.28 5.60
CA PRO A 410 -2.05 -9.69 5.41
C PRO A 410 -3.57 -9.93 5.44
N ALA A 411 -4.03 -10.89 4.64
CA ALA A 411 -5.44 -11.30 4.57
C ALA A 411 -5.64 -12.67 5.21
N THR A 412 -6.84 -12.95 5.71
CA THR A 412 -7.22 -14.31 6.12
C THR A 412 -7.87 -15.04 4.94
N THR A 413 -7.69 -16.37 4.88
CA THR A 413 -8.37 -17.24 3.90
C THR A 413 -9.88 -17.00 3.91
N ASP A 414 -10.49 -16.94 5.10
CA ASP A 414 -11.92 -16.72 5.27
C ASP A 414 -12.39 -15.38 4.71
N ALA A 415 -11.63 -14.30 4.92
CA ALA A 415 -11.98 -12.99 4.40
C ALA A 415 -11.97 -12.97 2.86
N VAL A 416 -11.01 -13.65 2.22
CA VAL A 416 -10.92 -13.73 0.76
C VAL A 416 -12.12 -14.51 0.19
N HIS A 417 -12.44 -15.67 0.75
CA HIS A 417 -13.59 -16.46 0.30
C HIS A 417 -14.92 -15.76 0.57
N THR A 418 -15.07 -15.15 1.74
CA THR A 418 -16.28 -14.41 2.12
C THR A 418 -16.52 -13.24 1.18
N LEU A 419 -15.48 -12.45 0.89
CA LEU A 419 -15.57 -11.34 -0.07
C LEU A 419 -15.94 -11.84 -1.47
N ALA A 420 -15.25 -12.88 -1.96
CA ALA A 420 -15.51 -13.45 -3.27
C ALA A 420 -16.95 -13.96 -3.44
N ALA A 421 -17.51 -14.57 -2.39
CA ALA A 421 -18.91 -15.03 -2.37
C ALA A 421 -19.89 -13.86 -2.31
N ALA A 422 -19.65 -12.91 -1.39
CA ALA A 422 -20.56 -11.79 -1.12
C ALA A 422 -20.62 -10.76 -2.27
N LEU A 423 -19.58 -10.67 -3.11
CA LEU A 423 -19.58 -9.80 -4.29
C LEU A 423 -20.40 -10.36 -5.47
N ARG A 424 -20.71 -11.66 -5.50
CA ARG A 424 -21.46 -12.28 -6.62
C ARG A 424 -22.81 -11.62 -6.91
N PRO A 425 -23.66 -11.30 -5.92
CA PRO A 425 -24.93 -10.60 -6.16
C PRO A 425 -24.78 -9.08 -6.37
N VAL A 426 -23.61 -8.49 -6.04
CA VAL A 426 -23.45 -7.02 -6.05
C VAL A 426 -23.28 -6.50 -7.49
N PRO A 427 -24.06 -5.51 -7.95
CA PRO A 427 -23.85 -4.83 -9.21
C PRO A 427 -22.42 -4.31 -9.35
N VAL A 428 -21.78 -4.55 -10.51
CA VAL A 428 -20.42 -4.06 -10.82
C VAL A 428 -20.49 -3.22 -12.08
N LEU A 429 -20.08 -1.95 -11.98
CA LEU A 429 -20.07 -0.99 -13.07
C LEU A 429 -18.62 -0.65 -13.42
N ALA A 430 -18.17 -1.09 -14.60
CA ALA A 430 -16.83 -0.79 -15.09
C ALA A 430 -16.85 0.50 -15.93
N GLY A 431 -15.92 1.41 -15.67
CA GLY A 431 -15.82 2.68 -16.39
C GLY A 431 -14.66 3.54 -15.90
N THR A 432 -14.74 4.82 -16.19
CA THR A 432 -13.82 5.87 -15.77
C THR A 432 -14.29 6.53 -14.47
N TRP A 433 -13.42 7.29 -13.82
CA TRP A 433 -13.82 8.08 -12.65
C TRP A 433 -14.87 9.15 -13.00
N GLN A 434 -14.86 9.67 -14.23
CA GLN A 434 -15.86 10.64 -14.70
C GLN A 434 -17.26 10.02 -14.78
N GLU A 435 -17.33 8.79 -15.31
CA GLU A 435 -18.57 8.02 -15.39
C GLU A 435 -19.06 7.63 -13.99
N ALA A 436 -18.15 7.30 -13.06
CA ALA A 436 -18.46 7.08 -11.66
C ALA A 436 -19.10 8.30 -10.99
N VAL A 437 -18.51 9.49 -11.17
CA VAL A 437 -19.09 10.75 -10.66
C VAL A 437 -20.46 11.00 -11.28
N THR A 438 -20.64 10.71 -12.56
CA THR A 438 -21.93 10.87 -13.25
C THR A 438 -22.98 9.90 -12.71
N HIS A 439 -22.60 8.64 -12.47
CA HIS A 439 -23.48 7.63 -11.89
C HIS A 439 -23.97 8.06 -10.51
N LEU A 440 -23.04 8.44 -9.61
CA LEU A 440 -23.37 8.87 -8.25
C LEU A 440 -24.28 10.11 -8.23
N LYS A 441 -24.15 11.02 -9.22
CA LYS A 441 -25.03 12.19 -9.35
C LYS A 441 -26.43 11.89 -9.88
N ARG A 442 -26.59 10.83 -10.70
CA ARG A 442 -27.86 10.52 -11.38
C ARG A 442 -28.82 9.68 -10.54
N SER A 443 -28.35 9.03 -9.48
CA SER A 443 -29.16 8.16 -8.61
C SER A 443 -30.30 8.87 -7.86
N ASP A 444 -30.49 10.18 -8.05
CA ASP A 444 -31.63 10.97 -7.57
C ASP A 444 -32.78 11.12 -8.60
N GLN A 445 -32.58 10.76 -9.88
CA GLN A 445 -33.57 11.00 -10.95
C GLN A 445 -34.39 9.77 -11.35
N ALA A 446 -34.20 8.62 -10.71
CA ALA A 446 -34.96 7.41 -11.03
C ALA A 446 -36.17 7.17 -10.12
N ASP A 447 -36.26 7.87 -8.98
CA ASP A 447 -37.32 7.69 -7.97
C ASP A 447 -38.09 9.01 -7.64
N ALA A 448 -37.99 10.03 -8.51
CA ALA A 448 -38.81 11.25 -8.47
C ALA A 448 -39.67 11.33 -9.74
#